data_AF-A0A8C5KPN0-F1
#
_entry.id   AF-A0A8C5KPN0-F1
#
_cell.length_a   1.000
_cell.length_b   1.000
_cell.length_c   1.000
_cell.angle_alpha   90.00
_cell.angle_beta   90.00
_cell.angle_gamma   90.00
#
_symmetry.space_group_name_H-M   'P 1'
#
loop_
_entity.id
_entity.type
_entity.pdbx_description
1 polymer ?
#
loop_
_entity_poly.entity_id
_entity_poly.type
_entity_poly.pdbx_seq_one_letter_code
_entity_poly.pdbx_strand_id
1 'polypeptide(L)'
;MAALCVSLVARRGFAWLVPAAARRGFWSRPRKEEEPVVAEAPEEVKKEPVLVCPTLRSRTYIPPEDLQSRLESHVKEIVGSSLPSDWQDVSLEDGHMKFSLLANLANDLGHAVPNSKLHQMCRVRDVLDFYKVPVQERSKFDELIASDLPPNLKITWGY
;
A
#
# COMPACT_ATOMS: atom_id res chain seq x y z
N MET A 1 51.31 -0.67 -53.79
CA MET A 1 51.14 -1.95 -54.49
C MET A 1 50.12 -2.77 -53.70
N ALA A 2 48.81 -2.48 -53.72
CA ALA A 2 47.81 -2.68 -54.79
C ALA A 2 47.63 -4.17 -55.19
N ALA A 3 46.47 -4.77 -54.86
CA ALA A 3 45.59 -5.49 -55.80
C ALA A 3 44.46 -6.26 -55.07
N LEU A 4 43.25 -6.17 -55.66
CA LEU A 4 41.99 -6.79 -55.30
C LEU A 4 41.86 -8.25 -55.80
N CYS A 5 40.89 -9.01 -55.24
CA CYS A 5 39.98 -9.99 -55.91
C CYS A 5 39.07 -10.61 -54.80
N VAL A 6 37.74 -10.47 -54.70
CA VAL A 6 36.54 -10.74 -55.55
C VAL A 6 36.06 -12.22 -55.60
N SER A 7 35.11 -12.53 -54.69
CA SER A 7 33.77 -13.15 -54.86
C SER A 7 33.48 -14.65 -55.19
N LEU A 8 32.31 -15.07 -54.64
CA LEU A 8 31.25 -16.00 -55.12
C LEU A 8 31.12 -17.47 -54.59
N VAL A 9 30.12 -17.64 -53.69
CA VAL A 9 28.93 -18.56 -53.71
C VAL A 9 29.10 -20.09 -53.90
N ALA A 10 28.51 -20.88 -52.98
CA ALA A 10 27.59 -21.99 -53.33
C ALA A 10 26.70 -22.50 -52.16
N ARG A 11 25.48 -22.89 -52.56
CA ARG A 11 24.28 -23.32 -51.81
C ARG A 11 24.37 -24.69 -51.10
N ARG A 12 23.51 -24.89 -50.08
CA ARG A 12 22.58 -26.04 -49.82
C ARG A 12 22.06 -25.89 -48.38
N GLY A 13 20.78 -25.67 -48.08
CA GLY A 13 19.62 -26.51 -48.42
C GLY A 13 19.41 -27.55 -47.31
N PHE A 14 18.61 -27.24 -46.28
CA PHE A 14 18.14 -28.22 -45.30
C PHE A 14 16.63 -28.05 -45.08
N ALA A 15 15.90 -29.03 -45.59
CA ALA A 15 14.54 -29.32 -45.23
C ALA A 15 14.52 -30.65 -44.46
N TRP A 16 13.46 -30.80 -43.66
CA TRP A 16 12.87 -32.03 -43.12
C TRP A 16 13.07 -32.35 -41.63
N LEU A 17 11.90 -32.53 -41.02
CA LEU A 17 11.46 -33.60 -40.10
C LEU A 17 11.57 -33.41 -38.59
N VAL A 18 10.39 -33.16 -38.02
CA VAL A 18 9.95 -33.62 -36.70
C VAL A 18 9.94 -35.16 -36.66
N PRO A 19 10.37 -35.76 -35.54
CA PRO A 19 9.55 -36.77 -34.86
C PRO A 19 9.41 -36.39 -33.36
N ALA A 20 8.19 -36.24 -32.85
CA ALA A 20 7.34 -37.31 -32.32
C ALA A 20 7.87 -37.93 -31.01
N ALA A 21 7.28 -37.47 -29.90
CA ALA A 21 6.96 -38.17 -28.66
C ALA A 21 7.97 -39.18 -28.07
N ALA A 22 8.62 -38.79 -26.96
CA ALA A 22 9.24 -39.71 -26.02
C ALA A 22 8.66 -39.53 -24.61
N ARG A 23 7.82 -40.51 -24.25
CA ARG A 23 7.71 -41.21 -22.95
C ARG A 23 7.32 -40.42 -21.69
N ARG A 24 6.04 -40.60 -21.34
CA ARG A 24 5.54 -40.62 -19.96
C ARG A 24 6.21 -41.77 -19.19
N GLY A 25 6.45 -41.55 -17.89
CA GLY A 25 6.73 -42.62 -16.93
C GLY A 25 8.03 -42.43 -16.15
N PHE A 26 8.08 -41.41 -15.28
CA PHE A 26 9.16 -41.31 -14.30
C PHE A 26 8.67 -40.75 -12.96
N TRP A 27 7.52 -41.23 -12.47
CA TRP A 27 7.09 -40.98 -11.09
C TRP A 27 6.30 -42.19 -10.58
N SER A 28 6.98 -43.31 -10.40
CA SER A 28 6.48 -44.43 -9.61
C SER A 28 7.44 -44.63 -8.43
N ARG A 29 7.09 -44.08 -7.27
CA ARG A 29 7.78 -44.33 -6.01
C ARG A 29 7.17 -45.59 -5.38
N PRO A 30 7.96 -46.58 -4.95
CA PRO A 30 7.43 -47.80 -4.36
C PRO A 30 6.80 -47.50 -2.99
N ARG A 31 5.61 -48.08 -2.78
CA ARG A 31 4.85 -48.08 -1.53
C ARG A 31 5.63 -48.91 -0.50
N LYS A 32 5.93 -48.30 0.66
CA LYS A 32 6.54 -48.96 1.81
C LYS A 32 5.44 -49.35 2.79
N GLU A 33 5.46 -50.60 3.23
CA GLU A 33 4.51 -51.21 4.16
C GLU A 33 4.70 -50.68 5.60
N GLU A 34 3.62 -50.74 6.36
CA GLU A 34 3.38 -50.13 7.69
C GLU A 34 3.90 -50.99 8.85
N GLU A 35 4.50 -50.35 9.86
CA GLU A 35 4.59 -50.82 11.26
C GLU A 35 4.75 -49.58 12.18
N PRO A 36 4.50 -49.68 13.50
CA PRO A 36 3.21 -49.63 14.18
C PRO A 36 2.92 -48.27 14.85
N VAL A 37 1.62 -48.01 15.06
CA VAL A 37 1.02 -46.81 15.67
C VAL A 37 1.64 -46.48 17.03
N VAL A 38 2.46 -45.43 17.08
CA VAL A 38 2.72 -44.67 18.31
C VAL A 38 1.61 -43.65 18.42
N ALA A 39 0.86 -43.70 19.53
CA ALA A 39 -0.19 -42.74 19.82
C ALA A 39 0.42 -41.34 19.97
N GLU A 40 0.35 -40.55 18.89
CA GLU A 40 0.59 -39.13 18.93
C GLU A 40 -0.53 -38.49 19.77
N ALA A 41 -0.12 -37.80 20.85
CA ALA A 41 -1.01 -36.92 21.59
C ALA A 41 -1.68 -35.96 20.59
N PRO A 42 -2.97 -35.61 20.75
CA PRO A 42 -3.65 -34.75 19.80
C PRO A 42 -2.89 -33.43 19.70
N GLU A 43 -2.19 -33.22 18.57
CA GLU A 43 -1.68 -31.91 18.25
C GLU A 43 -2.88 -30.97 18.26
N GLU A 44 -2.86 -30.00 19.16
CA GLU A 44 -3.82 -28.91 19.16
C GLU A 44 -3.74 -28.24 17.79
N VAL A 45 -4.69 -28.58 16.92
CA VAL A 45 -4.91 -27.93 15.64
C VAL A 45 -5.10 -26.46 15.96
N LYS A 46 -4.03 -25.68 15.78
CA LYS A 46 -4.05 -24.22 15.85
C LYS A 46 -5.12 -23.78 14.87
N LYS A 47 -6.30 -23.43 15.39
CA LYS A 47 -7.41 -22.93 14.59
C LYS A 47 -6.84 -21.80 13.73
N GLU A 48 -6.84 -21.98 12.43
CA GLU A 48 -6.40 -20.93 11.51
C GLU A 48 -7.20 -19.67 11.83
N PRO A 49 -6.54 -18.51 11.97
CA PRO A 49 -7.25 -17.30 12.36
C PRO A 49 -8.25 -16.96 11.26
N VAL A 50 -9.54 -17.03 11.59
CA VAL A 50 -10.61 -16.63 10.68
C VAL A 50 -10.49 -15.12 10.48
N LEU A 51 -10.00 -14.71 9.31
CA LEU A 51 -9.90 -13.31 8.94
C LEU A 51 -11.31 -12.80 8.59
N VAL A 52 -11.90 -12.03 9.50
CA VAL A 52 -13.19 -11.37 9.29
C VAL A 52 -12.94 -9.96 8.74
N CYS A 53 -13.75 -9.56 7.76
CA CYS A 53 -13.71 -8.20 7.21
C CYS A 53 -14.02 -7.17 8.30
N PRO A 54 -13.13 -6.18 8.55
CA PRO A 54 -13.41 -5.12 9.51
C PRO A 54 -14.51 -4.19 8.99
N THR A 55 -15.09 -3.40 9.90
CA THR A 55 -16.03 -2.35 9.52
C THR A 55 -15.33 -1.26 8.71
N LEU A 56 -16.07 -0.68 7.76
CA LEU A 56 -15.57 0.46 6.98
C LEU A 56 -15.48 1.70 7.87
N ARG A 57 -14.40 2.46 7.73
CA ARG A 57 -14.16 3.72 8.44
C ARG A 57 -14.68 4.89 7.64
N SER A 58 -15.25 5.89 8.32
CA SER A 58 -15.56 7.18 7.69
C SER A 58 -14.28 7.92 7.32
N ARG A 59 -14.30 8.65 6.21
CA ARG A 59 -13.23 9.55 5.74
C ARG A 59 -13.32 10.96 6.32
N THR A 60 -14.36 11.25 7.10
CA THR A 60 -14.51 12.52 7.80
C THR A 60 -13.33 12.72 8.76
N TYR A 61 -12.68 13.88 8.67
CA TYR A 61 -11.53 14.25 9.48
C TYR A 61 -11.75 15.63 10.08
N ILE A 62 -11.51 15.74 11.39
CA ILE A 62 -11.60 16.98 12.15
C ILE A 62 -10.23 17.19 12.81
N PRO A 63 -9.55 18.33 12.55
CA PRO A 63 -8.25 18.60 13.13
C PRO A 63 -8.37 18.71 14.66
N PRO A 64 -7.57 17.97 15.43
CA PRO A 64 -7.58 18.08 16.88
C PRO A 64 -6.86 19.36 17.32
N GLU A 65 -7.24 19.91 18.48
CA GLU A 65 -6.64 21.14 19.02
C GLU A 65 -5.15 20.97 19.35
N ASP A 66 -4.77 19.77 19.78
CA ASP A 66 -3.41 19.36 20.15
C ASP A 66 -2.57 18.85 18.95
N LEU A 67 -2.99 19.15 17.71
CA LEU A 67 -2.31 18.72 16.49
C LEU A 67 -0.82 19.08 16.47
N GLN A 68 -0.46 20.32 16.86
CA GLN A 68 0.93 20.77 16.85
C GLN A 68 1.80 19.96 17.83
N SER A 69 1.32 19.76 19.05
CA SER A 69 2.03 18.98 20.08
C SER A 69 2.21 17.52 19.69
N ARG A 70 1.18 16.88 19.10
CA ARG A 70 1.30 15.51 18.61
C ARG A 70 2.30 15.39 17.47
N LEU A 71 2.28 16.34 16.55
CA LEU A 71 3.20 16.32 15.43
C LEU A 71 4.64 16.53 15.91
N GLU A 72 4.85 17.44 16.86
CA GLU A 72 6.14 17.65 17.50
C GLU A 72 6.64 16.38 18.21
N SER A 73 5.79 15.65 18.93
CA SER A 73 6.20 14.39 19.58
C SER A 73 6.59 13.32 18.57
N HIS A 74 5.82 13.13 17.49
CA HIS A 74 6.16 12.16 16.43
C HIS A 74 7.47 12.52 15.72
N VAL A 75 7.71 13.82 15.48
CA VAL A 75 8.97 14.29 14.88
C VAL A 75 10.15 14.06 15.83
N LYS A 76 10.00 14.32 17.14
CA LYS A 76 11.04 14.02 18.15
C LYS A 76 11.37 12.55 18.24
N GLU A 77 10.38 11.66 18.12
CA GLU A 77 10.60 10.22 18.15
C GLU A 77 11.43 9.72 16.97
N ILE A 78 11.23 10.30 15.78
CA ILE A 78 11.89 9.85 14.56
C ILE A 78 13.27 10.51 14.37
N VAL A 79 13.35 11.83 14.60
CA VAL A 79 14.60 12.61 14.45
C VAL A 79 15.51 12.44 15.67
N GLY A 80 14.94 12.19 16.85
CA GLY A 80 15.65 12.08 18.11
C GLY A 80 15.79 13.40 18.87
N SER A 81 16.65 13.41 19.89
CA SER A 81 16.84 14.53 20.83
C SER A 81 17.54 15.76 20.25
N SER A 82 18.09 15.68 19.04
CA SER A 82 18.75 16.79 18.35
C SER A 82 17.79 17.62 17.50
N LEU A 83 16.54 17.79 17.95
CA LEU A 83 15.55 18.54 17.20
C LEU A 83 15.89 20.04 17.20
N PRO A 84 16.01 20.70 16.04
CA PRO A 84 16.19 22.14 15.98
C PRO A 84 14.97 22.89 16.52
N SER A 85 15.17 24.14 16.96
CA SER A 85 14.07 25.02 17.39
C SER A 85 13.00 25.17 16.31
N ASP A 86 13.41 25.21 15.04
CA ASP A 86 12.55 25.33 13.86
C ASP A 86 12.18 23.94 13.31
N TRP A 87 11.64 23.08 14.18
CA TRP A 87 11.30 21.69 13.82
C TRP A 87 10.31 21.57 12.65
N GLN A 88 9.51 22.59 12.38
CA GLN A 88 8.58 22.62 11.25
C GLN A 88 9.28 22.76 9.90
N ASP A 89 10.50 23.30 9.86
CA ASP A 89 11.27 23.52 8.64
C ASP A 89 12.21 22.35 8.31
N VAL A 90 12.18 21.28 9.11
CA VAL A 90 12.89 20.02 8.85
C VAL A 90 12.42 19.43 7.51
N SER A 91 13.38 19.10 6.62
CA SER A 91 13.08 18.48 5.32
C SER A 91 12.73 17.00 5.48
N LEU A 92 11.79 16.52 4.67
CA LEU A 92 11.34 15.14 4.58
C LEU A 92 11.90 14.47 3.30
N GLU A 93 13.17 14.72 2.99
CA GLU A 93 13.83 14.15 1.80
C GLU A 93 14.18 12.67 1.99
N ASP A 94 14.52 12.26 3.22
CA ASP A 94 14.71 10.85 3.53
C ASP A 94 13.37 10.11 3.49
N GLY A 95 13.29 9.12 2.59
CA GLY A 95 12.10 8.30 2.38
C GLY A 95 11.72 7.48 3.62
N HIS A 96 12.69 7.04 4.42
CA HIS A 96 12.41 6.27 5.64
C HIS A 96 11.81 7.16 6.73
N MET A 97 12.44 8.31 7.02
CA MET A 97 11.88 9.30 7.94
C MET A 97 10.48 9.75 7.53
N LYS A 98 10.29 10.08 6.24
CA LYS A 98 9.00 10.49 5.70
C LYS A 98 7.93 9.41 5.84
N PHE A 99 8.27 8.16 5.51
CA PHE A 99 7.35 7.04 5.65
C PHE A 99 6.93 6.85 7.11
N SER A 100 7.89 6.78 8.02
CA SER A 100 7.62 6.57 9.44
C SER A 100 6.73 7.67 10.02
N LEU A 101 7.01 8.94 9.69
CA LEU A 101 6.22 10.07 10.17
C LEU A 101 4.78 10.01 9.65
N LEU A 102 4.60 9.84 8.34
CA LEU A 102 3.27 9.80 7.73
C LEU A 102 2.47 8.57 8.15
N ALA A 103 3.13 7.42 8.35
CA ALA A 103 2.49 6.21 8.84
C ALA A 103 2.01 6.37 10.29
N ASN A 104 2.84 6.92 11.18
CA ASN A 104 2.48 7.16 12.57
C ASN A 104 1.30 8.15 12.67
N LEU A 105 1.35 9.25 11.91
CA LEU A 105 0.25 10.22 11.84
C LEU A 105 -1.04 9.61 11.28
N ALA A 106 -0.95 8.77 10.24
CA ALA A 106 -2.12 8.09 9.69
C ALA A 106 -2.77 7.12 10.69
N ASN A 107 -1.96 6.45 11.52
CA ASN A 107 -2.44 5.54 12.55
C ASN A 107 -3.06 6.29 13.75
N ASP A 108 -2.43 7.39 14.19
CA ASP A 108 -2.88 8.22 15.32
C ASP A 108 -4.15 9.03 14.96
N LEU A 109 -4.12 9.73 13.82
CA LEU A 109 -5.22 10.62 13.39
C LEU A 109 -6.30 9.91 12.57
N GLY A 110 -6.06 8.67 12.14
CA GLY A 110 -6.97 7.93 11.25
C GLY A 110 -7.14 8.57 9.87
N HIS A 111 -6.28 9.51 9.49
CA HIS A 111 -6.35 10.25 8.23
C HIS A 111 -5.01 10.16 7.49
N ALA A 112 -5.00 9.42 6.38
CA ALA A 112 -3.81 9.19 5.57
C ALA A 112 -3.66 10.22 4.45
N VAL A 113 -2.42 10.61 4.16
CA VAL A 113 -2.11 11.51 3.03
C VAL A 113 -2.30 10.79 1.70
N PRO A 114 -3.03 11.35 0.73
CA PRO A 114 -3.22 10.72 -0.58
C PRO A 114 -1.94 10.77 -1.42
N ASN A 115 -1.76 9.76 -2.29
CA ASN A 115 -0.58 9.65 -3.17
C ASN A 115 -0.32 10.89 -4.02
N SER A 116 -1.37 11.58 -4.47
CA SER A 116 -1.27 12.81 -5.24
C SER A 116 -0.63 13.96 -4.46
N LYS A 117 -0.70 13.98 -3.12
CA LYS A 117 -0.10 15.02 -2.27
C LYS A 117 1.24 14.61 -1.68
N LEU A 118 1.65 13.33 -1.76
CA LEU A 118 2.91 12.88 -1.16
C LEU A 118 4.14 13.64 -1.68
N HIS A 119 4.18 14.01 -2.96
CA HIS A 119 5.28 14.78 -3.52
C HIS A 119 5.34 16.24 -3.01
N GLN A 120 4.24 16.75 -2.45
CA GLN A 120 4.15 18.10 -1.87
C GLN A 120 4.56 18.13 -0.39
N MET A 121 4.62 16.96 0.26
CA MET A 121 5.07 16.83 1.64
C MET A 121 6.61 16.85 1.69
N CYS A 122 7.19 18.04 1.51
CA CYS A 122 8.64 18.23 1.48
C CYS A 122 9.19 18.64 2.84
N ARG A 123 8.40 19.34 3.65
CA ARG A 123 8.74 19.75 5.02
C ARG A 123 7.65 19.33 5.99
N VAL A 124 8.00 19.34 7.27
CA VAL A 124 7.04 19.10 8.36
C VAL A 124 5.90 20.14 8.34
N ARG A 125 6.18 21.39 7.98
CA ARG A 125 5.17 22.44 7.80
C ARG A 125 4.08 22.05 6.78
N ASP A 126 4.47 21.44 5.66
CA ASP A 126 3.51 21.05 4.61
C ASP A 126 2.53 19.98 5.14
N VAL A 127 3.05 19.06 5.97
CA VAL A 127 2.25 18.03 6.64
C VAL A 127 1.31 18.66 7.65
N LEU A 128 1.80 19.59 8.47
CA LEU A 128 1.00 20.32 9.43
C LEU A 128 -0.15 21.07 8.73
N ASP A 129 0.13 21.76 7.63
CA ASP A 129 -0.86 22.53 6.88
C ASP A 129 -1.90 21.62 6.21
N PHE A 130 -1.51 20.43 5.77
CA PHE A 130 -2.44 19.41 5.30
C PHE A 130 -3.42 18.98 6.40
N TYR A 131 -2.91 18.66 7.60
CA TYR A 131 -3.74 18.19 8.72
C TYR A 131 -4.53 19.30 9.42
N LYS A 132 -4.27 20.59 9.14
CA LYS A 132 -5.15 21.67 9.63
C LYS A 132 -6.49 21.74 8.87
N VAL A 133 -6.57 21.16 7.68
CA VAL A 133 -7.76 21.26 6.83
C VAL A 133 -8.75 20.14 7.15
N PRO A 134 -9.99 20.45 7.61
CA PRO A 134 -10.99 19.43 7.86
C PRO A 134 -11.50 18.79 6.56
N VAL A 135 -11.91 17.53 6.63
CA VAL A 135 -12.50 16.78 5.50
C VAL A 135 -13.87 16.26 5.89
N GLN A 136 -14.87 16.47 5.03
CA GLN A 136 -16.24 15.99 5.26
C GLN A 136 -16.60 14.96 4.19
N GLU A 137 -17.12 13.80 4.61
CA GLU A 137 -17.54 12.74 3.69
C GLU A 137 -19.01 12.85 3.24
N ARG A 138 -19.75 13.85 3.76
CA ARG A 138 -21.17 14.02 3.47
C ARG A 138 -21.44 14.23 1.98
N SER A 139 -22.51 13.63 1.48
CA SER A 139 -22.95 13.88 0.11
C SER A 139 -23.48 15.32 -0.02
N LYS A 140 -23.60 15.82 -1.25
CA LYS A 140 -24.19 17.15 -1.49
C LYS A 140 -25.64 17.23 -1.04
N PHE A 141 -26.35 16.11 -1.09
CA PHE A 141 -27.71 16.05 -0.59
C PHE A 141 -27.76 16.19 0.94
N ASP A 142 -26.91 15.45 1.66
CA ASP A 142 -26.81 15.52 3.12
C ASP A 142 -26.38 16.91 3.59
N GLU A 143 -25.43 17.53 2.88
CA GLU A 143 -24.99 18.91 3.13
C GLU A 143 -26.14 19.92 2.97
N LEU A 144 -26.99 19.76 1.95
CA LEU A 144 -28.15 20.62 1.72
C LEU A 144 -29.24 20.41 2.77
N ILE A 145 -29.54 19.17 3.15
CA ILE A 145 -30.53 18.89 4.19
C ILE A 145 -30.08 19.44 5.55
N ALA A 146 -28.78 19.42 5.84
CA ALA A 146 -28.22 19.98 7.07
C ALA A 146 -28.20 21.52 7.08
N SER A 147 -28.47 22.18 5.95
CA SER A 147 -28.54 23.64 5.87
C SER A 147 -29.94 24.17 6.21
N ASP A 148 -30.04 25.45 6.58
CA ASP A 148 -31.31 26.09 6.93
C ASP A 148 -32.20 26.26 5.69
N LEU A 149 -32.98 25.22 5.37
CA LEU A 149 -33.88 25.23 4.23
C LEU A 149 -35.06 26.18 4.49
N PRO A 150 -35.47 26.98 3.49
CA PRO A 150 -36.68 27.78 3.57
C PRO A 150 -37.91 26.91 3.88
N PRO A 151 -38.90 27.39 4.64
CA PRO A 151 -40.04 26.59 5.10
C PRO A 151 -40.91 26.05 3.94
N ASN A 152 -40.87 26.74 2.79
CA ASN A 152 -41.56 26.39 1.55
C ASN A 152 -40.79 25.38 0.68
N LEU A 153 -39.62 24.91 1.10
CA LEU A 153 -38.79 23.98 0.35
C LEU A 153 -38.78 22.61 1.05
N LYS A 154 -39.26 21.58 0.35
CA LYS A 154 -39.25 20.18 0.81
C LYS A 154 -38.49 19.33 -0.20
N ILE A 155 -37.45 18.64 0.26
CA ILE A 155 -36.64 17.73 -0.56
C ILE A 155 -36.80 16.32 0.00
N THR A 156 -37.05 15.33 -0.87
CA THR A 156 -37.21 13.92 -0.50
C THR A 156 -36.18 13.07 -1.23
N TRP A 157 -35.58 12.10 -0.53
CA TRP A 157 -34.71 11.08 -1.13
C TRP A 157 -35.48 9.79 -1.34
N GLY A 158 -35.54 9.31 -2.58
CA GLY A 158 -36.36 8.15 -2.98
C GLY A 158 -35.56 6.97 -3.54
N TYR A 159 -34.26 6.93 -3.24
CA TYR A 159 -33.38 5.79 -3.55
C TYR A 159 -33.31 4.83 -2.37
#